data_AF-A0A0A2DG44-F1
#
_entry.id   AF-A0A0A2DG44-F1
#
_cell.length_a   1.000
_cell.length_b   1.000
_cell.length_c   1.000
_cell.angle_alpha   90.00
_cell.angle_beta   90.00
_cell.angle_gamma   90.00
#
_symmetry.space_group_name_H-M   'P 1'
#
loop_
_entity.id
_entity.type
_entity.pdbx_description
1 polymer ?
#
loop_
_entity_poly.entity_id
_entity_poly.type
_entity_poly.pdbx_seq_one_letter_code
_entity_poly.pdbx_strand_id
1 'polypeptide(L)'
;MALERFHFTTADGKELDLPFLKDAVTRKAFKKVFNDSNNADDLDDDELFKAAKFDKATVDIIDNMSVRDYEKFIVQWTEQGDTPLGES
;
A
#
# COMPACT_ATOMS: atom_id res chain seq x y z
N MET A 1 20.48 3.46 8.52
CA MET A 1 19.13 3.41 9.14
C MET A 1 18.34 2.41 8.32
N ALA A 2 17.87 1.33 8.92
CA ALA A 2 17.04 0.37 8.19
C ALA A 2 15.70 1.05 7.93
N LEU A 3 15.33 1.20 6.65
CA LEU A 3 14.02 1.72 6.27
C LEU A 3 12.98 0.73 6.81
N GLU A 4 12.03 1.22 7.60
CA GLU A 4 10.95 0.39 8.13
C GLU A 4 10.14 -0.17 6.95
N ARG A 5 9.78 -1.45 7.04
CA ARG A 5 9.04 -2.17 5.99
C ARG A 5 7.66 -2.51 6.51
N PHE A 6 6.67 -2.33 5.65
CA PHE A 6 5.30 -2.74 5.85
C PHE A 6 5.17 -4.24 5.60
N HIS A 7 4.79 -4.98 6.64
CA HIS A 7 4.52 -6.41 6.58
C HIS A 7 3.02 -6.64 6.68
N PHE A 8 2.43 -7.37 5.73
CA PHE A 8 1.01 -7.72 5.74
C PHE A 8 0.81 -9.19 5.39
N THR A 9 -0.03 -9.88 6.16
CA THR A 9 -0.39 -11.27 5.91
C THR A 9 -1.86 -11.33 5.49
N THR A 10 -2.12 -11.83 4.28
CA THR A 10 -3.49 -12.03 3.79
C THR A 10 -4.17 -13.17 4.53
N ALA A 11 -5.51 -13.25 4.47
CA ALA A 11 -6.25 -14.37 5.08
C ALA A 11 -5.91 -15.74 4.45
N ASP A 12 -5.38 -15.73 3.23
CA ASP A 12 -4.88 -16.91 2.50
C ASP A 12 -3.47 -17.35 2.96
N GLY A 13 -2.87 -16.60 3.88
CA GLY A 13 -1.52 -16.88 4.41
C GLY A 13 -0.39 -16.40 3.50
N LYS A 14 -0.67 -15.53 2.52
CA LYS A 14 0.36 -14.90 1.70
C LYS A 14 0.94 -13.71 2.45
N GLU A 15 2.26 -13.63 2.49
CA GLU A 15 2.99 -12.54 3.15
C GLU A 15 3.46 -11.51 2.12
N LEU A 16 3.20 -10.24 2.43
CA LEU A 16 3.65 -9.07 1.70
C LEU A 16 4.66 -8.33 2.56
N ASP A 17 5.85 -8.07 2.01
CA ASP A 17 6.90 -7.30 2.65
C ASP A 17 7.31 -6.16 1.70
N LEU A 18 6.86 -4.96 2.00
CA LEU A 18 6.87 -3.81 1.09
C LEU A 18 7.38 -2.56 1.81
N PRO A 19 8.01 -1.60 1.11
CA PRO A 19 8.25 -0.30 1.72
C PRO A 19 6.92 0.39 2.07
N PHE A 20 6.90 1.14 3.17
CA PHE A 20 5.76 2.01 3.50
C PHE A 20 5.52 3.01 2.37
N LEU A 21 4.26 3.42 2.18
CA LEU A 21 3.87 4.35 1.12
C LEU A 21 4.74 5.62 1.10
N LYS A 22 5.06 6.18 2.28
CA LYS A 22 5.85 7.41 2.43
C LYS A 22 7.31 7.25 1.99
N ASP A 23 7.85 6.03 2.06
CA ASP A 23 9.19 5.67 1.62
C ASP A 23 9.20 5.20 0.16
N ALA A 24 8.13 4.54 -0.27
CA ALA A 24 7.98 3.97 -1.61
C ALA A 24 7.64 5.05 -2.66
N VAL A 25 6.77 6.00 -2.30
CA VAL A 25 6.18 6.98 -3.21
C VAL A 25 6.65 8.38 -2.87
N THR A 26 7.27 9.05 -3.86
CA THR A 26 7.66 10.45 -3.69
C THR A 26 6.45 11.38 -3.59
N ARG A 27 6.56 12.50 -2.85
CA ARG A 27 5.50 13.53 -2.77
C ARG A 27 4.98 13.97 -4.14
N LYS A 28 5.85 14.03 -5.16
CA LYS A 28 5.46 14.40 -6.54
C LYS A 28 4.61 13.33 -7.19
N ALA A 29 4.96 12.06 -7.02
CA ALA A 29 4.18 10.93 -7.54
C ALA A 29 2.86 10.80 -6.79
N PHE A 30 2.86 10.87 -5.46
CA PHE A 30 1.66 10.90 -4.64
C PHE A 30 0.72 12.03 -5.09
N LYS A 31 1.21 13.26 -5.19
CA LYS A 31 0.41 14.39 -5.68
C LYS A 31 -0.08 14.15 -7.11
N LYS A 32 0.69 13.50 -7.98
CA LYS A 32 0.25 13.21 -9.34
C LYS A 32 -0.93 12.23 -9.33
N VAL A 33 -0.79 11.08 -8.65
CA VAL A 33 -1.86 10.08 -8.54
C VAL A 33 -3.13 10.72 -7.94
N PHE A 34 -2.99 11.47 -6.85
CA PHE A 34 -4.12 12.15 -6.20
C PHE A 34 -4.71 13.34 -6.97
N ASN A 35 -3.97 13.94 -7.91
CA ASN A 35 -4.43 15.11 -8.69
C ASN A 35 -4.91 14.72 -10.09
N ASP A 36 -4.54 13.54 -10.59
CA ASP A 36 -5.11 12.95 -11.81
C ASP A 36 -6.51 12.40 -11.51
N SER A 37 -6.70 11.80 -10.33
CA SER A 37 -8.01 11.44 -9.80
C SER A 37 -8.78 12.71 -9.41
N ASN A 38 -9.65 13.20 -10.30
CA ASN A 38 -10.56 14.33 -10.04
C ASN A 38 -11.54 14.08 -8.88
N ASN A 39 -11.60 12.86 -8.34
CA ASN A 39 -12.28 12.49 -7.12
C ASN A 39 -11.33 11.62 -6.28
N ALA A 40 -11.24 11.87 -4.97
CA ALA A 40 -10.47 11.02 -4.05
C ALA A 40 -10.99 9.56 -3.99
N ASP A 41 -12.20 9.33 -4.51
CA ASP A 41 -12.88 8.02 -4.61
C ASP A 41 -12.40 7.18 -5.80
N ASP A 42 -11.69 7.79 -6.76
CA ASP A 42 -11.25 7.17 -8.03
C ASP A 42 -9.72 7.14 -8.10
N LEU A 43 -9.06 6.90 -6.95
CA LEU A 43 -7.61 6.68 -6.92
C LEU A 43 -7.29 5.43 -7.74
N ASP A 44 -6.52 5.61 -8.81
CA ASP A 44 -6.05 4.48 -9.61
C ASP A 44 -4.93 3.77 -8.83
N ASP A 45 -5.31 2.69 -8.17
CA ASP A 45 -4.42 1.90 -7.33
C ASP A 45 -3.26 1.30 -8.12
N ASP A 46 -3.45 1.01 -9.41
CA ASP A 46 -2.41 0.53 -10.31
C ASP A 46 -1.32 1.58 -10.53
N GLU A 47 -1.68 2.86 -10.74
CA GLU A 47 -0.74 3.98 -10.78
C GLU A 47 -0.02 4.18 -9.42
N LEU A 48 -0.71 3.94 -8.30
CA LEU A 48 -0.11 4.01 -6.96
C LEU A 48 0.92 2.91 -6.75
N PHE A 49 0.62 1.66 -7.12
CA PHE A 49 1.53 0.52 -7.01
C PHE A 49 2.72 0.64 -7.98
N LYS A 50 2.50 1.16 -9.18
CA LYS A 50 3.59 1.53 -10.11
C LYS A 50 4.49 2.59 -9.52
N ALA A 51 3.92 3.64 -8.91
CA ALA A 51 4.69 4.70 -8.26
C ALA A 51 5.51 4.17 -7.08
N ALA A 52 4.97 3.20 -6.34
CA ALA A 52 5.64 2.48 -5.26
C ALA A 52 6.66 1.44 -5.75
N LYS A 53 6.74 1.20 -7.06
CA LYS A 53 7.62 0.23 -7.72
C LYS A 53 7.45 -1.19 -7.19
N PHE A 54 6.21 -1.61 -6.99
CA PHE A 54 5.93 -2.99 -6.62
C PHE A 54 6.30 -3.95 -7.76
N ASP A 55 6.93 -5.06 -7.39
CA ASP A 55 7.20 -6.15 -8.33
C ASP A 55 5.88 -6.83 -8.75
N LYS A 56 5.90 -7.44 -9.93
CA LYS A 56 4.73 -8.12 -10.48
C LYS A 56 4.16 -9.18 -9.53
N ALA A 57 5.01 -9.86 -8.77
CA ALA A 57 4.58 -10.86 -7.79
C ALA A 57 3.77 -10.24 -6.64
N THR A 58 4.16 -9.06 -6.17
CA THR A 58 3.41 -8.32 -5.15
C THR A 58 2.07 -7.88 -5.69
N VAL A 59 2.04 -7.29 -6.89
CA VAL A 59 0.80 -6.83 -7.52
C VAL A 59 -0.15 -8.00 -7.75
N ASP A 60 0.35 -9.17 -8.17
CA ASP A 60 -0.45 -10.38 -8.33
C ASP A 60 -1.08 -10.85 -7.00
N ILE A 61 -0.35 -10.76 -5.89
CA ILE A 61 -0.90 -11.09 -4.56
C ILE A 61 -1.99 -10.08 -4.16
N ILE A 62 -1.79 -8.79 -4.44
CA ILE A 62 -2.76 -7.72 -4.18
C ILE A 62 -4.01 -7.88 -5.06
N ASP A 63 -3.86 -8.18 -6.34
CA ASP A 63 -4.97 -8.38 -7.28
C ASP A 63 -5.81 -9.62 -6.94
N ASN A 64 -5.17 -10.68 -6.43
CA ASN A 64 -5.83 -11.92 -6.05
C ASN A 64 -6.30 -11.97 -4.59
N MET A 65 -6.13 -10.90 -3.79
CA MET A 65 -6.64 -10.89 -2.41
C MET A 65 -8.14 -10.59 -2.39
N SER A 66 -8.82 -11.03 -1.32
CA SER A 66 -10.22 -10.66 -1.14
C SER A 66 -10.36 -9.15 -0.93
N VAL A 67 -11.47 -8.55 -1.38
CA VAL A 67 -11.77 -7.12 -1.18
C VAL A 67 -11.56 -6.69 0.28
N ARG A 68 -11.97 -7.54 1.24
CA ARG A 68 -11.76 -7.30 2.67
C ARG A 68 -10.28 -7.21 3.09
N ASP A 69 -9.42 -8.03 2.50
CA ASP A 69 -7.98 -7.98 2.77
C ASP A 69 -7.33 -6.80 2.05
N TYR A 70 -7.83 -6.46 0.86
CA TYR A 70 -7.43 -5.29 0.10
C TYR A 70 -7.70 -3.98 0.85
N GLU A 71 -8.92 -3.78 1.35
CA GLU A 71 -9.29 -2.61 2.13
C GLU A 71 -8.41 -2.46 3.38
N LYS A 72 -8.11 -3.57 4.07
CA LYS A 72 -7.19 -3.56 5.21
C LYS A 72 -5.76 -3.24 4.79
N PHE A 73 -5.30 -3.83 3.70
CA PHE A 73 -3.97 -3.59 3.15
C PHE A 73 -3.79 -2.12 2.80
N ILE A 74 -4.68 -1.55 1.99
CA ILE A 74 -4.56 -0.17 1.53
C ILE A 74 -4.68 0.80 2.70
N VAL A 75 -5.60 0.57 3.64
CA VAL A 75 -5.73 1.38 4.86
C VAL A 75 -4.47 1.29 5.70
N GLN A 76 -3.93 0.10 5.98
CA GLN A 76 -2.72 0.01 6.82
C GLN A 76 -1.48 0.57 6.11
N TRP A 77 -1.35 0.33 4.81
CA TRP A 77 -0.24 0.82 4.01
C TRP A 77 -0.27 2.35 3.82
N THR A 78 -1.47 2.95 3.80
CA THR A 78 -1.66 4.42 3.65
C THR A 78 -1.78 5.17 4.99
N GLU A 79 -2.50 4.64 5.98
CA GLU A 79 -2.75 5.28 7.28
C GLU A 79 -1.63 5.04 8.31
N GLN A 80 -0.77 4.01 8.16
CA GLN A 80 0.30 3.78 9.14
C GLN A 80 1.62 4.46 8.78
N GLY A 81 1.67 5.75 9.08
CA GLY A 81 2.75 6.27 9.92
C GLY A 81 2.36 6.33 11.41
N ASP A 82 1.17 5.87 11.78
CA ASP A 82 0.69 5.80 13.17
C ASP A 82 -0.35 4.68 13.27
N THR A 83 0.08 3.46 13.58
CA THR A 83 -0.76 2.58 14.39
C THR A 83 0.09 2.15 15.55
N PRO A 84 -0.39 2.36 16.78
CA PRO A 84 0.27 1.79 17.93
C PRO A 84 0.23 0.28 17.77
N LEU A 85 1.38 -0.31 17.40
CA LEU A 85 1.69 -1.70 17.67
C LEU A 85 1.35 -1.94 19.14
N GLY A 86 0.31 -2.74 19.36
CA GLY A 86 -0.20 -3.23 20.63
C GLY A 86 0.38 -2.60 21.89
N GLU A 87 -0.38 -1.74 22.55
CA GLU A 87 -0.31 -1.71 24.00
C GLU A 87 -0.96 -3.00 24.51
N SER A 88 -0.11 -3.88 25.06
CA SER A 88 -0.51 -5.02 25.89
C SER A 88 -1.15 -4.57 27.20
#